data_AF-A0A962FKH0-F1
#
_entry.id   AF-A0A962FKH0-F1
#
_cell.length_a   1.000
_cell.length_b   1.000
_cell.length_c   1.000
_cell.angle_alpha   90.00
_cell.angle_beta   90.00
_cell.angle_gamma   90.00
#
_symmetry.space_group_name_H-M   'P 1'
#
loop_
_entity.id
_entity.type
_entity.pdbx_description
1 polymer ?
#
loop_
_entity_poly.entity_id
_entity_poly.type
_entity_poly.pdbx_seq_one_letter_code
_entity_poly.pdbx_strand_id
1 'polypeptide(L)'
;MADDGQGSSAAAGDDDLPDIVDVVMEMGRDPQPAVTQAPSPLPVMTVETRLPGHLQGLADRARDYVEAASSANTRRAYASDWKHFAGWCRRQGVETVPPDPRTVGLYITALAAGTASGDKKSVSTIERRLSSLSWNFSQRGQPLDRKDRHIATVMAGIRNKHASPP
;
A
#
# COMPACT_ATOMS: atom_id res chain seq x y z
N MET A 1 -34.52 43.35 -5.12
CA MET A 1 -34.20 42.80 -6.46
C MET A 1 -32.74 43.11 -6.72
N ALA A 2 -31.78 42.20 -6.73
CA ALA A 2 -31.67 40.76 -6.48
C ALA A 2 -30.25 40.61 -5.86
N ASP A 3 -30.07 39.94 -4.72
CA ASP A 3 -29.73 38.51 -4.60
C ASP A 3 -28.76 38.00 -5.68
N ASP A 4 -27.48 37.90 -5.33
CA ASP A 4 -26.53 36.97 -5.96
C ASP A 4 -25.66 36.40 -4.84
N GLY A 5 -25.84 35.10 -4.64
CA GLY A 5 -25.11 34.30 -3.68
C GLY A 5 -23.83 33.68 -4.24
N GLN A 6 -23.29 32.82 -3.38
CA GLN A 6 -22.17 31.89 -3.52
C GLN A 6 -20.73 32.43 -3.42
N GLY A 7 -20.09 31.97 -2.35
CA GLY A 7 -18.64 31.90 -2.22
C GLY A 7 -18.21 31.40 -0.84
N SER A 8 -18.87 30.36 -0.31
CA SER A 8 -18.43 29.73 0.94
C SER A 8 -17.10 29.00 0.71
N SER A 9 -16.00 29.70 0.98
CA SER A 9 -14.65 29.15 0.98
C SER A 9 -14.44 28.35 2.27
N ALA A 10 -14.63 27.04 2.20
CA ALA A 10 -14.15 26.10 3.21
C ALA A 10 -13.04 25.24 2.58
N ALA A 11 -11.81 25.73 2.68
CA ALA A 11 -10.61 24.96 2.39
C ALA A 11 -9.63 25.18 3.56
N ALA A 12 -9.70 24.30 4.56
CA ALA A 12 -8.64 24.06 5.53
C ALA A 12 -9.06 22.88 6.41
N GLY A 13 -8.53 21.70 6.11
CA GLY A 13 -8.77 20.49 6.87
C GLY A 13 -8.27 19.25 6.13
N ASP A 14 -7.04 19.30 5.59
CA ASP A 14 -6.30 18.05 5.37
C ASP A 14 -5.81 17.58 6.75
N ASP A 15 -6.78 17.10 7.55
CA ASP A 15 -6.49 16.17 8.63
C ASP A 15 -5.87 14.94 7.95
N ASP A 16 -4.63 14.66 8.35
CA ASP A 16 -3.84 13.48 7.98
C ASP A 16 -4.55 12.24 8.52
N LEU A 17 -5.67 11.88 7.87
CA LEU A 17 -6.50 10.75 8.25
C LEU A 17 -5.76 9.49 7.79
N PRO A 18 -5.36 8.59 8.71
CA PRO A 18 -4.71 7.36 8.32
C PRO A 18 -5.64 6.57 7.39
N ASP A 19 -5.07 5.97 6.33
CA ASP A 19 -5.85 5.15 5.40
C ASP A 19 -6.60 4.10 6.22
N ILE A 20 -7.90 3.97 6.01
CA ILE A 20 -8.78 3.08 6.78
C ILE A 20 -8.24 1.64 6.78
N VAL A 21 -7.48 1.27 5.76
CA VAL A 21 -6.80 -0.01 5.65
C VAL A 21 -5.47 -0.04 6.42
N ASP A 22 -4.70 1.05 6.48
CA ASP A 22 -3.50 1.14 7.33
C ASP A 22 -3.88 0.98 8.82
N VAL A 23 -5.01 1.56 9.27
CA VAL A 23 -5.55 1.38 10.64
C VAL A 23 -5.96 -0.07 10.91
N VAL A 24 -6.63 -0.71 9.94
CA VAL A 24 -7.07 -2.11 10.04
C VAL A 24 -5.88 -3.08 10.03
N MET A 25 -4.82 -2.78 9.28
CA MET A 25 -3.60 -3.59 9.21
C MET A 25 -2.70 -3.41 10.45
N GLU A 26 -2.74 -2.24 11.10
CA GLU A 26 -2.03 -2.00 12.37
C GLU A 26 -2.64 -2.80 13.53
N MET A 27 -3.97 -2.93 13.56
CA MET A 27 -4.69 -3.71 14.58
C MET A 27 -4.52 -5.23 14.46
N GLY A 28 -3.97 -5.73 13.34
CA GLY A 28 -3.76 -7.17 13.09
C GLY A 28 -2.34 -7.67 13.34
N ARG A 29 -1.43 -6.84 13.88
CA ARG A 29 -0.02 -7.20 14.04
C ARG A 29 0.24 -7.84 15.41
N ASP A 30 0.12 -9.17 15.48
CA ASP A 30 0.69 -9.93 16.60
C ASP A 30 2.23 -9.86 16.55
N PRO A 31 2.94 -9.68 17.68
CA PRO A 31 4.38 -9.81 17.73
C PRO A 31 4.76 -11.29 17.55
N GLN A 32 5.24 -11.66 16.35
CA GLN A 32 5.77 -12.99 16.10
C GLN A 32 7.08 -13.17 16.89
N PRO A 33 7.21 -14.16 17.79
CA PRO A 33 8.50 -14.49 18.38
C PRO A 33 9.40 -15.12 17.31
N ALA A 34 10.65 -14.66 17.27
CA ALA A 34 11.69 -15.19 16.38
C ALA A 34 11.94 -16.68 16.67
N VAL A 35 11.64 -17.55 15.71
CA VAL A 35 11.98 -18.98 15.77
C VAL A 35 13.26 -19.23 14.98
N THR A 36 14.31 -19.62 15.71
CA THR A 36 15.59 -20.07 15.18
C THR A 36 15.41 -21.40 14.43
N GLN A 37 15.99 -21.47 13.24
CA GLN A 37 15.82 -22.55 12.25
C GLN A 37 16.62 -23.81 12.63
N ALA A 38 15.97 -24.98 12.54
CA ALA A 38 16.59 -26.32 12.46
C ALA A 38 15.93 -27.14 11.31
N PRO A 39 16.63 -28.10 10.67
CA PRO A 39 16.36 -28.52 9.29
C PRO A 39 15.25 -29.58 9.10
N SER A 40 14.69 -29.58 7.88
CA SER A 40 13.55 -30.32 7.27
C SER A 40 13.73 -31.86 7.09
N PRO A 41 12.75 -32.64 6.53
CA PRO A 41 11.34 -32.35 6.19
C PRO A 41 10.32 -33.48 6.57
N LEU A 42 9.02 -33.15 6.61
CA LEU A 42 7.93 -34.14 6.42
C LEU A 42 6.89 -33.55 5.44
N PRO A 43 6.18 -34.39 4.67
CA PRO A 43 5.22 -33.91 3.69
C PRO A 43 4.08 -33.17 4.41
N VAL A 44 4.03 -31.86 4.24
CA VAL A 44 2.88 -31.07 4.68
C VAL A 44 1.73 -31.44 3.75
N MET A 45 0.94 -32.44 4.16
CA MET A 45 -0.44 -32.48 3.73
C MET A 45 -1.06 -31.20 4.27
N THR A 46 -1.21 -30.19 3.40
CA THR A 46 -2.12 -29.08 3.65
C THR A 46 -3.51 -29.67 3.73
N VAL A 47 -3.89 -30.12 4.92
CA VAL A 47 -5.28 -30.26 5.30
C VAL A 47 -5.81 -28.85 5.17
N GLU A 48 -6.60 -28.58 4.13
CA GLU A 48 -7.42 -27.37 4.15
C GLU A 48 -8.29 -27.49 5.39
N THR A 49 -7.94 -26.76 6.44
CA THR A 49 -8.68 -26.73 7.69
C THR A 49 -10.03 -26.12 7.40
N ARG A 50 -10.96 -26.94 6.91
CA ARG A 50 -12.34 -26.54 6.68
C ARG A 50 -12.92 -26.18 8.04
N LEU A 51 -13.28 -24.91 8.20
CA LEU A 51 -13.84 -24.41 9.44
C LEU A 51 -15.08 -25.27 9.83
N PRO A 52 -15.25 -25.60 11.12
CA PRO A 52 -16.45 -26.27 11.60
C PRO A 52 -17.72 -25.53 11.13
N GLY A 53 -18.74 -26.25 10.68
CA GLY A 53 -19.92 -25.66 10.04
C GLY A 53 -20.66 -24.60 10.86
N HIS A 54 -20.59 -24.65 12.19
CA HIS A 54 -21.18 -23.64 13.07
C HIS A 54 -20.42 -22.29 13.06
N LEU A 55 -19.14 -22.29 12.68
CA LEU A 55 -18.34 -21.07 12.50
C LEU A 55 -18.43 -20.50 11.09
N GLN A 56 -19.03 -21.22 10.14
CA GLN A 56 -19.14 -20.75 8.76
C GLN A 56 -19.87 -19.40 8.68
N GLY A 57 -20.97 -19.23 9.42
CA GLY A 57 -21.71 -17.97 9.47
C GLY A 57 -20.96 -16.82 10.15
N LEU A 58 -19.96 -17.11 11.00
CA LEU A 58 -19.04 -16.12 11.54
C LEU A 58 -17.94 -15.78 10.52
N ALA A 59 -17.46 -16.77 9.78
CA ALA A 59 -16.49 -16.57 8.71
C ALA A 59 -17.07 -15.70 7.58
N ASP A 60 -18.33 -15.91 7.21
CA ASP A 60 -19.02 -15.10 6.19
C ASP A 60 -19.18 -13.65 6.68
N ARG A 61 -19.63 -13.43 7.93
CA ARG A 61 -19.67 -12.10 8.54
C ARG A 61 -18.30 -11.43 8.64
N ALA A 62 -17.25 -12.19 8.96
CA ALA A 62 -15.89 -11.67 8.99
C ALA A 62 -15.44 -11.23 7.59
N ARG A 63 -15.76 -11.99 6.53
CA ARG A 63 -15.52 -11.57 5.14
C ARG A 63 -16.30 -10.31 4.79
N ASP A 64 -17.58 -10.22 5.18
CA ASP A 64 -18.38 -9.02 4.95
C ASP A 64 -17.79 -7.78 5.64
N TYR A 65 -17.29 -7.93 6.87
CA TYR A 65 -16.60 -6.84 7.56
C TYR A 65 -15.27 -6.46 6.89
N VAL A 66 -14.50 -7.42 6.40
CA VAL A 66 -13.28 -7.16 5.62
C VAL A 66 -13.62 -6.44 4.30
N GLU A 67 -14.70 -6.85 3.63
CA GLU A 67 -15.19 -6.22 2.41
C GLU A 67 -15.73 -4.80 2.65
N ALA A 68 -16.34 -4.55 3.81
CA ALA A 68 -16.83 -3.25 4.23
C ALA A 68 -15.72 -2.32 4.73
N ALA A 69 -14.62 -2.87 5.24
CA ALA A 69 -13.49 -2.13 5.79
C ALA A 69 -12.72 -1.31 4.75
N SER A 70 -12.81 -1.64 3.45
CA SER A 70 -12.20 -0.85 2.37
C SER A 70 -13.19 -0.68 1.23
N SER A 71 -13.41 0.56 0.79
CA SER A 71 -14.33 0.81 -0.32
C SER A 71 -13.90 0.07 -1.60
N ALA A 72 -14.86 -0.34 -2.43
CA ALA A 72 -14.56 -0.95 -3.73
C ALA A 72 -13.69 -0.03 -4.62
N ASN A 73 -13.77 1.29 -4.42
CA ASN A 73 -12.93 2.25 -5.11
C ASN A 73 -11.47 2.17 -4.64
N THR A 74 -11.24 2.11 -3.33
CA THR A 74 -9.90 1.96 -2.73
C THR A 74 -9.21 0.67 -3.19
N ARG A 75 -9.94 -0.46 -3.19
CA ARG A 75 -9.41 -1.74 -3.68
C ARG A 75 -8.99 -1.68 -5.16
N ARG A 76 -9.83 -1.08 -6.01
CA ARG A 76 -9.51 -0.91 -7.44
C ARG A 76 -8.30 0.00 -7.64
N ALA A 77 -8.20 1.09 -6.88
CA ALA A 77 -7.05 1.98 -6.93
C ALA A 77 -5.76 1.22 -6.58
N TYR A 78 -5.77 0.44 -5.49
CA TYR A 78 -4.61 -0.32 -5.06
C TYR A 78 -4.22 -1.43 -6.04
N ALA A 79 -5.19 -2.13 -6.62
CA ALA A 79 -4.94 -3.12 -7.65
C ALA A 79 -4.32 -2.49 -8.91
N SER A 80 -4.76 -1.29 -9.29
CA SER A 80 -4.20 -0.53 -10.40
C SER A 80 -2.75 -0.09 -10.12
N ASP A 81 -2.50 0.40 -8.90
CA ASP A 81 -1.16 0.81 -8.48
C ASP A 81 -0.19 -0.38 -8.47
N TRP A 82 -0.62 -1.53 -7.96
CA TRP A 82 0.15 -2.77 -8.00
C TRP A 82 0.48 -3.21 -9.42
N LYS A 83 -0.52 -3.24 -10.32
CA LYS A 83 -0.31 -3.57 -11.74
C LYS A 83 0.72 -2.65 -12.38
N HIS A 84 0.65 -1.37 -12.06
CA HIS A 84 1.61 -0.39 -12.56
C HIS A 84 3.03 -0.66 -12.06
N PHE A 85 3.21 -0.88 -10.76
CA PHE A 85 4.52 -1.22 -10.18
C PHE A 85 5.07 -2.51 -10.76
N ALA A 86 4.29 -3.59 -10.78
CA ALA A 86 4.70 -4.88 -11.33
C ALA A 86 5.05 -4.79 -12.82
N GLY A 87 4.28 -4.01 -13.59
CA GLY A 87 4.58 -3.73 -14.99
C GLY A 87 5.87 -2.93 -15.16
N TRP A 88 6.14 -1.97 -14.28
CA TRP A 88 7.40 -1.22 -14.28
C TRP A 88 8.59 -2.13 -13.94
N CYS A 89 8.50 -2.97 -12.89
CA CYS A 89 9.54 -3.93 -12.53
C CYS A 89 9.88 -4.85 -13.70
N ARG A 90 8.87 -5.39 -14.39
CA ARG A 90 9.06 -6.21 -15.59
C ARG A 90 9.82 -5.46 -16.68
N ARG A 91 9.54 -4.18 -16.92
CA ARG A 91 10.26 -3.36 -17.90
C ARG A 91 11.72 -3.10 -17.50
N GLN A 92 12.01 -3.04 -16.20
CA GLN A 92 13.38 -2.86 -15.69
C GLN A 92 14.14 -4.19 -15.53
N GLY A 93 13.50 -5.34 -15.75
CA GLY A 93 14.13 -6.65 -15.53
C GLY A 93 14.39 -6.98 -14.06
N VAL A 94 13.65 -6.37 -13.14
CA VAL A 94 13.78 -6.61 -11.69
C VAL A 94 12.62 -7.44 -11.17
N GLU A 95 12.89 -8.28 -10.17
CA GLU A 95 11.85 -9.07 -9.51
C GLU A 95 10.95 -8.16 -8.65
N THR A 96 9.66 -8.47 -8.65
CA THR A 96 8.65 -7.74 -7.86
C THR A 96 8.57 -8.23 -6.42
N VAL A 97 8.99 -9.47 -6.19
CA VAL A 97 9.01 -10.16 -4.89
C VAL A 97 10.32 -10.94 -4.79
N PRO A 98 11.03 -10.90 -3.64
CA PRO A 98 10.66 -10.23 -2.39
C PRO A 98 10.73 -8.69 -2.45
N PRO A 99 10.10 -7.96 -1.49
CA PRO A 99 10.20 -6.50 -1.43
C PRO A 99 11.65 -6.05 -1.18
N ASP A 100 12.29 -5.42 -2.17
CA ASP A 100 13.56 -4.70 -2.00
C ASP A 100 13.26 -3.19 -1.87
N PRO A 101 13.56 -2.55 -0.71
CA PRO A 101 13.41 -1.11 -0.54
C PRO A 101 14.13 -0.26 -1.61
N ARG A 102 15.23 -0.77 -2.18
CA ARG A 102 15.94 -0.11 -3.28
C ARG A 102 15.12 -0.09 -4.56
N THR A 103 14.49 -1.20 -4.92
CA THR A 103 13.59 -1.28 -6.08
C THR A 103 12.40 -0.34 -5.91
N VAL A 104 11.85 -0.25 -4.70
CA VAL A 104 10.77 0.70 -4.39
C VAL A 104 11.26 2.15 -4.49
N GLY A 105 12.45 2.46 -3.97
CA GLY A 105 13.09 3.78 -4.10
C GLY A 105 13.32 4.23 -5.54
N LEU A 106 13.78 3.32 -6.40
CA LEU A 106 13.93 3.56 -7.84
C LEU A 106 12.57 3.80 -8.51
N TYR A 107 11.55 3.03 -8.14
CA TYR A 107 10.20 3.18 -8.67
C TYR A 107 9.60 4.55 -8.34
N ILE A 108 9.65 5.00 -7.07
CA ILE A 108 9.12 6.32 -6.69
C ILE A 108 9.92 7.47 -7.31
N THR A 109 11.22 7.28 -7.53
CA THR A 109 12.05 8.22 -8.29
C THR A 109 11.58 8.30 -9.74
N ALA A 110 11.29 7.16 -10.37
CA ALA A 110 10.78 7.11 -11.74
C ALA A 110 9.38 7.75 -11.87
N LEU A 111 8.53 7.64 -10.85
CA LEU A 111 7.24 8.36 -10.78
C LEU A 111 7.44 9.88 -10.68
N ALA A 112 8.33 10.35 -9.81
CA ALA A 112 8.63 11.78 -9.66
C ALA A 112 9.28 12.38 -10.93
N ALA A 113 10.13 11.60 -11.60
CA ALA A 113 10.78 12.00 -12.85
C ALA A 113 9.85 11.90 -14.08
N GLY A 114 8.73 11.17 -13.97
CA GLY A 114 7.81 10.88 -15.06
C GLY A 114 8.26 9.79 -16.02
N THR A 115 9.37 9.10 -15.73
CA THR A 115 9.90 8.02 -16.57
C THR A 115 9.17 6.69 -16.37
N ALA A 116 8.36 6.56 -15.30
CA ALA A 116 7.58 5.35 -15.05
C ALA A 116 6.31 5.26 -15.92
N SER A 117 5.66 6.39 -16.21
CA SER A 117 4.33 6.48 -16.85
C SER A 117 4.22 7.52 -17.97
N GLY A 118 5.26 8.33 -18.20
CA GLY A 118 5.26 9.43 -19.16
C GLY A 118 4.94 10.81 -18.56
N ASP A 119 4.42 10.86 -17.33
CA ASP A 119 4.08 12.09 -16.63
C ASP A 119 4.56 12.08 -15.17
N LYS A 120 5.02 13.24 -14.67
CA LYS A 120 5.50 13.40 -13.30
C LYS A 120 4.35 13.32 -12.31
N LYS A 121 4.49 12.50 -11.28
CA LYS A 121 3.48 12.36 -10.21
C LYS A 121 3.74 13.33 -9.07
N SER A 122 2.66 13.85 -8.46
CA SER A 122 2.72 14.64 -7.24
C SER A 122 3.23 13.79 -6.06
N VAL A 123 3.76 14.46 -5.03
CA VAL A 123 4.16 13.81 -3.77
C VAL A 123 3.02 12.99 -3.18
N SER A 124 1.82 13.57 -3.09
CA SER A 124 0.62 12.89 -2.57
C SER A 124 0.25 11.63 -3.35
N THR A 125 0.42 11.64 -4.68
CA THR A 125 0.17 10.45 -5.51
C THR A 125 1.21 9.36 -5.26
N ILE A 126 2.46 9.73 -5.02
CA ILE A 126 3.56 8.81 -4.74
C ILE A 126 3.36 8.17 -3.34
N GLU A 127 2.97 8.96 -2.34
CA GLU A 127 2.68 8.47 -0.99
C GLU A 127 1.50 7.49 -0.99
N ARG A 128 0.40 7.83 -1.67
CA ARG A 128 -0.74 6.91 -1.88
C ARG A 128 -0.31 5.59 -2.53
N ARG A 129 0.58 5.66 -3.53
CA ARG A 129 1.14 4.46 -4.17
C ARG A 129 2.01 3.65 -3.20
N LEU A 130 2.81 4.30 -2.36
CA LEU A 130 3.60 3.61 -1.33
C LEU A 130 2.70 2.88 -0.32
N SER A 131 1.61 3.49 0.14
CA SER A 131 0.62 2.82 1.00
C SER A 131 0.02 1.61 0.30
N SER A 132 -0.38 1.76 -0.96
CA SER A 132 -0.88 0.64 -1.76
C SER A 132 0.13 -0.50 -1.91
N LEU A 133 1.41 -0.19 -2.15
CA LEU A 133 2.47 -1.21 -2.23
C LEU A 133 2.65 -1.92 -0.90
N SER A 134 2.74 -1.17 0.20
CA SER A 134 2.84 -1.71 1.55
C SER A 134 1.69 -2.69 1.84
N TRP A 135 0.45 -2.30 1.50
CA TRP A 135 -0.71 -3.16 1.64
C TRP A 135 -0.60 -4.44 0.80
N ASN A 136 -0.28 -4.31 -0.49
CA ASN A 136 -0.16 -5.47 -1.39
C ASN A 136 0.95 -6.44 -0.96
N PHE A 137 2.06 -5.92 -0.45
CA PHE A 137 3.18 -6.71 0.08
C PHE A 137 2.78 -7.46 1.36
N SER A 138 2.08 -6.79 2.28
CA SER A 138 1.53 -7.42 3.49
C SER A 138 0.50 -8.52 3.16
N GLN A 139 -0.38 -8.30 2.17
CA GLN A 139 -1.33 -9.32 1.70
C GLN A 139 -0.64 -10.58 1.14
N ARG A 140 0.62 -10.46 0.71
CA ARG A 140 1.45 -11.56 0.20
C ARG A 140 2.35 -12.19 1.28
N GLY A 141 2.21 -11.78 2.54
CA GLY A 141 3.02 -12.28 3.66
C GLY A 141 4.46 -11.76 3.68
N GLN A 142 4.79 -10.73 2.90
CA GLN A 142 6.13 -10.16 2.81
C GLN A 142 6.03 -8.65 3.00
N PRO A 143 5.87 -8.14 4.23
CA PRO A 143 5.62 -6.73 4.47
C PRO A 143 6.81 -5.85 4.03
N LEU A 144 6.50 -4.70 3.45
CA LEU A 144 7.47 -3.67 3.10
C LEU A 144 7.60 -2.66 4.24
N ASP A 145 8.83 -2.41 4.73
CA ASP A 145 9.06 -1.31 5.67
C ASP A 145 9.18 0.03 4.93
N ARG A 146 8.11 0.86 4.99
CA ARG A 146 8.11 2.21 4.40
C ARG A 146 9.10 3.17 5.08
N LYS A 147 9.51 2.87 6.31
CA LYS A 147 10.46 3.68 7.09
C LYS A 147 11.90 3.26 6.81
N ASP A 148 12.12 2.26 5.94
CA ASP A 148 13.45 1.92 5.48
C ASP A 148 14.18 3.18 4.98
N ARG A 149 15.45 3.28 5.38
CA ARG A 149 16.28 4.45 5.11
C ARG A 149 16.28 4.83 3.63
N HIS A 150 16.28 3.84 2.73
CA HIS A 150 16.34 4.09 1.31
C HIS A 150 15.07 4.79 0.80
N ILE A 151 13.90 4.26 1.17
CA ILE A 151 12.59 4.84 0.79
C ILE A 151 12.44 6.23 1.43
N ALA A 152 12.74 6.36 2.72
CA ALA A 152 12.61 7.62 3.44
C ALA A 152 13.51 8.72 2.86
N THR A 153 14.76 8.39 2.52
CA THR A 153 15.72 9.34 1.93
C THR A 153 15.25 9.83 0.56
N VAL A 154 14.77 8.91 -0.28
CA VAL A 154 14.26 9.26 -1.62
C VAL A 154 13.01 10.14 -1.50
N MET A 155 12.07 9.80 -0.63
CA MET A 155 10.87 10.61 -0.39
C MET A 155 11.20 12.01 0.13
N ALA A 156 12.18 12.15 1.03
CA ALA A 156 12.66 13.46 1.48
C ALA A 156 13.23 14.28 0.30
N GLY A 157 14.04 13.66 -0.56
CA GLY A 157 14.58 14.31 -1.75
C GLY A 157 13.49 14.78 -2.73
N ILE A 158 12.47 13.95 -2.98
CA ILE A 158 11.33 14.29 -3.84
C ILE A 158 10.57 15.50 -3.24
N ARG A 159 10.26 15.49 -1.94
CA ARG A 159 9.57 16.61 -1.27
C ARG A 159 10.34 17.92 -1.39
N ASN A 160 11.64 17.91 -1.12
CA ASN A 160 12.48 19.10 -1.19
C ASN A 160 12.54 19.70 -2.61
N LYS A 161 12.63 18.85 -3.63
CA LYS A 161 12.68 19.29 -5.03
C LYS A 161 11.34 19.85 -5.53
N HIS A 162 10.22 19.30 -5.06
CA HIS A 162 8.88 19.78 -5.43
C HIS A 162 8.44 21.03 -4.64
N ALA A 163 9.02 21.27 -3.46
CA ALA A 163 8.75 22.46 -2.65
C ALA A 163 9.54 23.71 -3.08
N SER A 164 10.56 23.56 -3.94
CA SER A 164 11.32 24.69 -4.47
C SER A 164 10.56 25.33 -5.65
N PRO A 165 10.15 26.61 -5.58
CA PRO A 165 9.48 27.29 -6.69
C PRO A 165 10.44 27.51 -7.88
N PRO A 166 9.94 27.59 -9.12
CA PRO A 166 10.74 27.94 -10.31
C PRO A 166 11.24 29.39 -10.30
#